data_AF-A0A0Q5RD77-F1
#
_entry.id   AF-A0A0Q5RD77-F1
#
_cell.length_a   1.000
_cell.length_b   1.000
_cell.length_c   1.000
_cell.angle_alpha   90.00
_cell.angle_beta   90.00
_cell.angle_gamma   90.00
#
_symmetry.space_group_name_H-M   'P 1'
#
loop_
_entity.id
_entity.type
_entity.pdbx_description
1 polymer ?
#
loop_
_entity_poly.entity_id
_entity_poly.type
_entity_poly.pdbx_seq_one_letter_code
_entity_poly.pdbx_strand_id
1 'polypeptide(L)'
;MGGLMVRSYATSREVAGFVTSNQPGTSREWSRLAYPLMSLSQRVADAAWMAGDNNEHIDARDLSRVIDTAKPPVIPHVIMISTERFQCRTAEICGRVYDAFVATSEAAAQAGKNGRLRVLDGDHDLYVTNLKDVVAAIDDVASAVQAR
;
A
#
# COMPACT_ATOMS: atom_id res chain seq x y z
N MET A 1 -2.96 -0.17 7.69
CA MET A 1 -4.28 0.00 7.04
C MET A 1 -4.44 1.30 6.24
N GLY A 2 -3.95 2.44 6.75
CA GLY A 2 -4.26 3.77 6.19
C GLY A 2 -4.05 3.96 4.69
N GLY A 3 -3.02 3.38 4.08
CA GLY A 3 -2.80 3.49 2.64
C GLY A 3 -3.89 2.84 1.76
N LEU A 4 -4.45 1.70 2.17
CA LEU A 4 -5.62 1.11 1.49
C LEU A 4 -6.83 2.03 1.57
N MET A 5 -7.03 2.69 2.70
CA MET A 5 -8.12 3.66 2.86
C MET A 5 -7.93 4.87 1.93
N VAL A 6 -6.70 5.40 1.83
CA VAL A 6 -6.37 6.47 0.87
C VAL A 6 -6.64 6.04 -0.57
N ARG A 7 -6.19 4.85 -0.98
CA ARG A 7 -6.47 4.31 -2.32
C ARG A 7 -7.96 4.17 -2.58
N SER A 8 -8.71 3.60 -1.63
CA SER A 8 -10.16 3.44 -1.73
C SER A 8 -10.87 4.79 -1.85
N TYR A 9 -10.45 5.78 -1.06
CA TYR A 9 -10.99 7.13 -1.12
C TYR A 9 -10.69 7.81 -2.46
N ALA A 10 -9.43 7.77 -2.92
CA ALA A 10 -9.01 8.33 -4.21
C ALA A 10 -9.70 7.68 -5.41
N THR A 11 -10.19 6.45 -5.23
CA THR A 11 -10.93 5.70 -6.23
C THR A 11 -12.42 6.07 -6.28
N SER A 12 -13.00 6.43 -5.12
CA SER A 12 -14.44 6.67 -4.97
C SER A 12 -14.82 8.15 -4.92
N ARG A 13 -13.83 9.04 -4.81
CA ARG A 13 -14.01 10.48 -4.67
C ARG A 13 -13.08 11.23 -5.61
N GLU A 14 -13.46 12.46 -5.94
CA GLU A 14 -12.59 13.35 -6.68
C GLU A 14 -11.46 13.84 -5.78
N VAL A 15 -10.23 13.47 -6.13
CA VAL A 15 -9.00 13.95 -5.50
C VAL A 15 -7.99 14.29 -6.58
N ALA A 16 -7.13 15.27 -6.32
CA ALA A 16 -6.14 15.71 -7.30
C ALA A 16 -4.96 14.74 -7.44
N GLY A 17 -4.59 14.06 -6.35
CA GLY A 17 -3.49 13.10 -6.28
C GLY A 17 -3.38 12.51 -4.87
N PHE A 18 -2.53 11.51 -4.67
CA PHE A 18 -2.33 10.92 -3.34
C PHE A 18 -0.94 10.35 -3.12
N VAL A 19 -0.57 10.21 -1.86
CA VAL A 19 0.63 9.50 -1.41
C VAL A 19 0.22 8.46 -0.37
N THR A 20 0.79 7.26 -0.42
CA THR A 20 0.61 6.23 0.61
C THR A 20 1.97 5.71 1.07
N SER A 21 2.07 5.31 2.33
CA SER A 21 3.26 4.65 2.89
C SER A 21 2.93 3.27 3.44
N ASN A 22 3.78 2.28 3.16
CA ASN A 22 3.71 0.91 3.68
C ASN A 22 2.31 0.28 3.66
N GLN A 23 1.57 0.56 2.60
CA GLN A 23 0.23 0.02 2.46
C GLN A 23 0.29 -1.48 2.14
N PRO A 24 -0.59 -2.31 2.72
CA PRO A 24 -0.78 -3.65 2.19
C PRO A 24 -1.42 -3.58 0.78
N GLY A 25 -1.23 -4.63 -0.01
CA GLY A 25 -1.97 -4.83 -1.24
C GLY A 25 -3.47 -5.04 -0.98
N THR A 26 -4.30 -4.93 -2.02
CA THR A 26 -5.71 -5.32 -1.94
C THR A 26 -5.83 -6.81 -1.62
N SER A 27 -6.99 -7.25 -1.13
CA SER A 27 -7.27 -8.66 -0.84
C SER A 27 -6.95 -9.57 -2.04
N ARG A 28 -7.24 -9.12 -3.26
CA ARG A 28 -6.93 -9.85 -4.49
C ARG A 28 -5.43 -9.85 -4.80
N GLU A 29 -4.77 -8.70 -4.70
CA GLU A 29 -3.32 -8.57 -4.89
C GLU A 29 -2.57 -9.49 -3.90
N TRP A 30 -2.95 -9.45 -2.62
CA TRP A 30 -2.36 -10.21 -1.53
C TRP A 30 -2.64 -11.71 -1.63
N SER A 31 -3.87 -12.10 -1.95
CA SER A 31 -4.23 -13.51 -2.17
C SER A 31 -3.46 -14.11 -3.34
N ARG A 32 -3.14 -13.31 -4.37
CA ARG A 32 -2.38 -13.77 -5.54
C ARG A 32 -0.89 -13.91 -5.25
N LEU A 33 -0.31 -12.96 -4.52
CA LEU A 33 1.15 -12.82 -4.40
C LEU A 33 1.70 -13.32 -3.06
N ALA A 34 1.02 -13.08 -1.95
CA ALA A 34 1.51 -13.40 -0.62
C ALA A 34 1.01 -14.76 -0.12
N TYR A 35 -0.26 -15.12 -0.36
CA TYR A 35 -0.84 -16.37 0.15
C TYR A 35 -0.10 -17.64 -0.28
N PRO A 36 0.45 -17.76 -1.52
CA PRO A 36 1.26 -18.91 -1.88
C PRO A 36 2.51 -19.12 -1.00
N LEU A 37 3.01 -18.07 -0.35
CA LEU A 37 4.20 -18.07 0.50
C LEU A 37 3.88 -18.33 1.98
N MET A 38 2.59 -18.32 2.33
CA MET A 38 2.09 -18.48 3.69
C MET A 38 1.64 -19.92 3.97
N SER A 39 1.79 -20.36 5.22
CA SER A 39 1.14 -21.58 5.72
C SER A 39 -0.38 -21.41 5.80
N LEU A 40 -1.11 -22.52 6.00
CA LEU A 40 -2.55 -22.44 6.23
C LEU A 40 -2.91 -21.58 7.46
N SER A 41 -2.20 -21.75 8.57
CA SER A 41 -2.46 -20.97 9.80
C SER A 41 -2.19 -19.48 9.59
N GLN A 42 -1.14 -19.13 8.85
CA GLN A 42 -0.85 -17.74 8.49
C GLN A 42 -1.94 -17.14 7.61
N ARG A 43 -2.43 -17.89 6.62
CA ARG A 43 -3.55 -17.44 5.77
C ARG A 43 -4.84 -17.24 6.56
N VAL A 44 -5.14 -18.08 7.54
CA VAL A 44 -6.32 -17.93 8.41
C VAL A 44 -6.19 -16.67 9.27
N ALA A 45 -5.02 -16.44 9.87
CA ALA A 45 -4.77 -15.23 10.66
C ALA A 45 -4.85 -13.95 9.80
N ASP A 46 -4.25 -13.97 8.61
CA ASP A 46 -4.32 -12.84 7.66
C ASP A 46 -5.77 -12.60 7.19
N ALA A 47 -6.53 -13.66 6.88
CA ALA A 47 -7.93 -13.53 6.50
C ALA A 47 -8.80 -12.94 7.61
N ALA A 48 -8.54 -13.28 8.87
CA ALA A 48 -9.20 -12.67 10.03
C ALA A 48 -8.82 -11.19 10.15
N TRP A 49 -7.53 -10.87 10.04
CA TRP A 49 -7.04 -9.49 10.05
C TRP A 49 -7.68 -8.64 8.95
N MET A 50 -7.76 -9.18 7.73
CA MET A 50 -8.41 -8.54 6.58
C MET A 50 -9.92 -8.36 6.79
N ALA A 51 -10.55 -9.23 7.57
CA ALA A 51 -11.97 -9.18 7.91
C ALA A 51 -12.31 -8.21 9.06
N GLY A 52 -11.35 -7.42 9.54
CA GLY A 52 -11.57 -6.46 10.63
C GLY A 52 -11.10 -6.91 12.01
N ASP A 53 -10.50 -8.10 12.12
CA ASP A 53 -9.75 -8.52 13.33
C ASP A 53 -8.36 -7.86 13.34
N ASN A 54 -8.36 -6.54 13.21
CA ASN A 54 -7.20 -5.67 13.27
C ASN A 54 -7.43 -4.55 14.29
N ASN A 55 -6.36 -3.89 14.69
CA ASN A 55 -6.41 -2.85 15.72
C ASN A 55 -7.26 -1.63 15.32
N GLU A 56 -7.56 -1.47 14.03
CA GLU A 56 -8.40 -0.40 13.51
C GLU A 56 -9.88 -0.80 13.36
N HIS A 57 -10.22 -2.09 13.53
CA HIS A 57 -11.55 -2.66 13.29
C HIS A 57 -12.12 -2.35 11.89
N ILE A 58 -11.24 -2.25 10.88
CA ILE A 58 -11.60 -1.94 9.50
C ILE A 58 -11.58 -3.21 8.67
N ASP A 59 -12.67 -3.53 7.97
CA ASP A 59 -12.68 -4.60 6.98
C ASP A 59 -11.88 -4.16 5.73
N ALA A 60 -10.66 -4.67 5.60
CA ALA A 60 -9.78 -4.40 4.48
C ALA A 60 -10.33 -4.97 3.16
N ARG A 61 -11.20 -5.98 3.22
CA ARG A 61 -11.85 -6.57 2.03
C ARG A 61 -12.82 -5.59 1.42
N ASP A 62 -13.50 -4.80 2.24
CA ASP A 62 -14.39 -3.73 1.77
C ASP A 62 -13.62 -2.62 1.06
N LEU A 63 -12.52 -2.16 1.66
CA LEU A 63 -11.61 -1.21 1.01
C LEU A 63 -11.03 -1.78 -0.30
N SER A 64 -10.60 -3.04 -0.27
CA SER A 64 -10.04 -3.76 -1.42
C SER A 64 -11.04 -3.85 -2.57
N ARG A 65 -12.31 -4.16 -2.27
CA ARG A 65 -13.37 -4.30 -3.26
C ARG A 65 -13.63 -3.00 -4.02
N VAL A 66 -13.57 -1.85 -3.34
CA VAL A 66 -13.70 -0.52 -3.99
C VAL A 66 -12.56 -0.31 -4.98
N ILE A 67 -11.32 -0.62 -4.58
CA ILE A 67 -10.13 -0.45 -5.43
C ILE A 67 -10.18 -1.42 -6.63
N ASP A 68 -10.44 -2.70 -6.36
CA ASP A 68 -10.39 -3.79 -7.35
C ASP A 68 -11.45 -3.68 -8.45
N THR A 69 -12.57 -2.99 -8.18
CA THR A 69 -13.69 -2.87 -9.14
C THR A 69 -13.70 -1.56 -9.90
N ALA A 70 -12.83 -0.62 -9.52
CA ALA A 70 -12.78 0.67 -10.16
C ALA A 70 -11.84 0.72 -11.35
N LYS A 71 -11.98 1.79 -12.13
CA LYS A 71 -11.02 2.08 -13.19
C LYS A 71 -9.69 2.53 -12.57
N PRO A 72 -8.56 2.20 -13.21
CA PRO A 72 -7.28 2.65 -12.71
C PRO A 72 -7.17 4.17 -12.58
N PRO A 73 -6.43 4.67 -11.57
CA PRO A 73 -6.31 6.11 -11.32
C PRO A 73 -5.56 6.81 -12.45
N VAL A 74 -6.11 7.92 -12.95
CA VAL A 74 -5.43 8.79 -13.92
C VAL A 74 -4.70 9.97 -13.25
N ILE A 75 -4.85 10.10 -11.94
CA ILE A 75 -4.24 11.15 -11.10
C ILE A 75 -2.79 10.82 -10.73
N PRO A 76 -1.94 11.83 -10.46
CA PRO A 76 -0.59 11.59 -9.97
C PRO A 76 -0.63 10.94 -8.60
N HIS A 77 0.21 9.93 -8.39
CA HIS A 77 0.30 9.29 -7.09
C HIS A 77 1.66 8.67 -6.80
N VAL A 78 1.97 8.50 -5.53
CA VAL A 78 3.19 7.83 -5.06
C VAL A 78 2.84 6.75 -4.05
N ILE A 79 3.34 5.55 -4.29
CA ILE A 79 3.37 4.48 -3.31
C ILE A 79 4.77 4.45 -2.70
N MET A 80 4.88 4.63 -1.39
CA MET A 80 6.14 4.58 -0.66
C MET A 80 6.19 3.31 0.16
N ILE A 81 7.31 2.61 0.14
CA ILE A 81 7.56 1.46 1.01
C ILE A 81 8.93 1.54 1.65
N SER A 82 9.04 0.97 2.85
CA SER A 82 10.29 0.75 3.54
C SER A 82 11.05 -0.41 2.94
N THR A 83 12.38 -0.35 2.93
CA THR A 83 13.23 -1.50 2.60
C THR A 83 13.01 -2.65 3.60
N GLU A 84 13.26 -3.89 3.17
CA GLU A 84 13.04 -5.10 3.97
C GLU A 84 13.66 -4.99 5.38
N ARG A 85 14.91 -4.51 5.45
CA ARG A 85 15.66 -4.38 6.71
C ARG A 85 14.95 -3.54 7.77
N PHE A 86 14.13 -2.59 7.36
CA PHE A 86 13.36 -1.73 8.26
C PHE A 86 11.91 -2.19 8.41
N GLN A 87 11.30 -2.69 7.32
CA GLN A 87 9.93 -3.20 7.35
C GLN A 87 9.79 -4.49 8.18
N CYS A 88 10.82 -5.34 8.17
CA CYS A 88 10.77 -6.71 8.65
C CYS A 88 11.74 -7.02 9.80
N ARG A 89 11.97 -6.05 10.69
CA ARG A 89 13.00 -6.12 11.76
C ARG A 89 12.92 -7.36 12.67
N THR A 90 11.76 -7.98 12.86
CA THR A 90 11.56 -8.97 13.93
C THR A 90 10.74 -10.22 13.53
N ALA A 91 10.33 -10.37 12.27
CA ALA A 91 9.45 -11.48 11.88
C ALA A 91 9.98 -12.25 10.66
N GLU A 92 10.31 -13.54 10.85
CA GLU A 92 10.79 -14.44 9.77
C GLU A 92 9.82 -14.53 8.58
N ILE A 93 8.51 -14.44 8.84
CA ILE A 93 7.51 -14.43 7.76
C ILE A 93 7.52 -13.11 6.98
N CYS A 94 7.84 -11.99 7.62
CA CYS A 94 7.84 -10.68 6.97
C CYS A 94 8.86 -10.65 5.83
N GLY A 95 10.08 -11.15 6.07
CA GLY A 95 11.08 -11.25 5.00
C GLY A 95 10.61 -12.14 3.85
N ARG A 96 10.02 -13.30 4.14
CA ARG A 96 9.49 -14.21 3.10
C ARG A 96 8.39 -13.60 2.24
N VAL A 97 7.55 -12.74 2.81
CA VAL A 97 6.46 -12.07 2.06
C VAL A 97 6.84 -10.67 1.59
N TYR A 98 8.06 -10.21 1.85
CA TYR A 98 8.49 -8.85 1.49
C TYR A 98 8.48 -8.67 -0.02
N ASP A 99 8.96 -9.64 -0.80
CA ASP A 99 8.89 -9.57 -2.26
C ASP A 99 7.44 -9.49 -2.77
N ALA A 100 6.51 -10.21 -2.12
CA ALA A 100 5.10 -10.08 -2.43
C ALA A 100 4.57 -8.67 -2.07
N PHE A 101 5.01 -8.10 -0.95
CA PHE A 101 4.69 -6.73 -0.55
C PHE A 101 5.19 -5.69 -1.55
N VAL A 102 6.44 -5.82 -2.02
CA VAL A 102 7.01 -4.99 -3.09
C VAL A 102 6.17 -5.15 -4.36
N ALA A 103 5.87 -6.37 -4.78
CA ALA A 103 5.11 -6.65 -6.00
C ALA A 103 3.68 -6.07 -5.95
N THR A 104 2.99 -6.15 -4.79
CA THR A 104 1.68 -5.49 -4.63
C THR A 104 1.78 -3.96 -4.69
N SER A 105 2.85 -3.38 -4.13
CA SER A 105 3.07 -1.94 -4.13
C SER A 105 3.43 -1.41 -5.53
N GLU A 106 4.23 -2.18 -6.26
CA GLU A 106 4.54 -1.92 -7.66
C GLU A 106 3.29 -2.02 -8.54
N ALA A 107 2.48 -3.08 -8.39
CA ALA A 107 1.21 -3.21 -9.10
C ALA A 107 0.26 -2.04 -8.79
N ALA A 108 0.19 -1.60 -7.53
CA ALA A 108 -0.61 -0.45 -7.13
C ALA A 108 -0.12 0.86 -7.79
N ALA A 109 1.19 1.07 -7.87
CA ALA A 109 1.78 2.22 -8.53
C ALA A 109 1.59 2.17 -10.07
N GLN A 110 1.65 0.99 -10.67
CA GLN A 110 1.54 0.80 -12.12
C GLN A 110 0.10 0.70 -12.63
N ALA A 111 -0.87 0.48 -11.74
CA ALA A 111 -2.28 0.42 -12.13
C ALA A 111 -2.67 1.69 -12.90
N GLY A 112 -2.25 2.86 -12.42
CA GLY A 112 -2.53 4.15 -13.05
C GLY A 112 -1.43 4.69 -13.98
N LYS A 113 -1.76 5.70 -14.79
CA LYS A 113 -0.82 6.30 -15.76
C LYS A 113 0.29 7.17 -15.15
N ASN A 114 0.09 7.65 -13.92
CA ASN A 114 0.95 8.67 -13.30
C ASN A 114 1.37 8.26 -11.88
N GLY A 115 1.45 6.94 -11.66
CA GLY A 115 1.92 6.37 -10.42
C GLY A 115 3.39 6.02 -10.46
N ARG A 116 4.01 6.00 -9.28
CA ARG A 116 5.38 5.52 -9.10
C ARG A 116 5.57 4.92 -7.71
N LEU A 117 6.46 3.94 -7.64
CA LEU A 117 6.92 3.33 -6.40
C LEU A 117 8.18 4.05 -5.92
N ARG A 118 8.29 4.29 -4.61
CA ARG A 118 9.51 4.71 -3.92
C ARG A 118 9.83 3.71 -2.83
N VAL A 119 11.00 3.12 -2.91
CA VAL A 119 11.52 2.23 -1.86
C VAL A 119 12.58 3.00 -1.09
N LEU A 120 12.43 3.11 0.23
CA LEU A 120 13.24 3.99 1.07
C LEU A 120 13.71 3.26 2.31
N ASP A 121 14.86 3.66 2.82
CA ASP A 121 15.33 3.21 4.13
C ASP A 121 14.62 3.98 5.25
N GLY A 122 13.70 3.32 5.96
CA GLY A 122 12.89 3.92 7.02
C GLY A 122 11.97 2.92 7.69
N ASP A 123 11.54 3.19 8.93
CA ASP A 123 10.69 2.26 9.70
C ASP A 123 9.29 2.10 9.07
N HIS A 124 8.46 1.21 9.63
CA HIS A 124 7.08 0.99 9.18
C HIS A 124 6.28 2.31 9.08
N ASP A 125 6.51 3.21 10.03
CA ASP A 125 5.94 4.55 10.05
C ASP A 125 6.86 5.57 9.38
N LEU A 126 6.94 5.54 8.04
CA LEU A 126 7.82 6.43 7.26
C LEU A 126 7.61 7.93 7.56
N TYR A 127 6.39 8.34 7.91
CA TYR A 127 6.11 9.74 8.27
C TYR A 127 6.78 10.15 9.59
N VAL A 128 7.14 9.20 10.46
CA VAL A 128 7.85 9.43 11.71
C VAL A 128 9.36 9.48 11.46
N THR A 129 9.91 8.50 10.72
CA THR A 129 11.37 8.35 10.60
C THR A 129 11.97 9.03 9.36
N ASN A 130 11.16 9.27 8.33
CA ASN A 130 11.58 9.75 7.01
C ASN A 130 10.69 10.88 6.51
N LEU A 131 10.31 11.80 7.40
CA LEU A 131 9.40 12.90 7.10
C LEU A 131 9.83 13.70 5.85
N LYS A 132 11.14 13.92 5.66
CA LYS A 132 11.66 14.65 4.48
C LYS A 132 11.29 13.96 3.17
N ASP A 133 11.44 12.64 3.08
CA ASP A 133 11.11 11.88 1.87
C ASP A 133 9.59 11.83 1.63
N VAL A 134 8.81 11.77 2.71
CA VAL A 134 7.34 11.84 2.65
C VAL A 134 6.88 13.20 2.13
N VAL A 135 7.42 14.29 2.66
CA VAL A 135 7.14 15.66 2.18
C VAL A 135 7.55 15.81 0.73
N ALA A 136 8.74 15.35 0.33
CA ALA A 136 9.17 15.40 -1.07
C ALA A 136 8.25 14.58 -2.01
N ALA A 137 7.68 13.46 -1.55
CA ALA A 137 6.70 12.70 -2.32
C ALA A 137 5.39 13.48 -2.50
N ILE A 138 4.95 14.21 -1.47
CA ILE A 138 3.76 15.06 -1.50
C ILE A 138 3.99 16.25 -2.46
N ASP A 139 5.13 16.93 -2.35
CA ASP A 139 5.47 18.08 -3.20
C ASP A 139 5.52 17.72 -4.68
N ASP A 140 6.05 16.55 -5.02
CA ASP A 140 6.07 16.07 -6.39
C ASP A 140 4.67 15.75 -6.92
N VAL A 141 3.79 15.15 -6.11
CA VAL A 141 2.39 14.90 -6.50
C VAL A 141 1.67 16.22 -6.71
N ALA A 142 1.84 17.18 -5.79
CA ALA A 142 1.24 18.51 -5.90
C ALA A 142 1.74 19.26 -7.15
N SER A 143 3.02 19.18 -7.45
CA SER A 143 3.63 19.78 -8.64
C SER A 143 3.11 19.15 -9.93
N ALA A 144 2.97 17.81 -9.97
CA ALA A 144 2.40 17.09 -11.11
C ALA A 144 0.91 17.39 -11.34
N VAL A 145 0.17 17.77 -10.29
CA VAL A 145 -1.22 18.26 -10.40
C VAL A 145 -1.25 19.64 -11.06
N GLN A 146 -0.36 20.56 -10.67
CA GLN A 146 -0.33 21.93 -11.20
C GLN A 146 0.10 21.99 -12.67
N ALA A 147 0.83 21.00 -13.16
CA ALA A 147 1.30 20.92 -14.54
C ALA A 147 0.26 20.38 -15.55
N ARG A 148 -0.95 20.04 -15.10
CA ARG A 148 -2.06 19.52 -15.92
C ARG A 148 -3.07 20.60 -16.27
#